data_AF-A0A3M1CH33-F1
#
_entry.id   AF-A0A3M1CH33-F1
#
_cell.length_a   1.000
_cell.length_b   1.000
_cell.length_c   1.000
_cell.angle_alpha   90.00
_cell.angle_beta   90.00
_cell.angle_gamma   90.00
#
_symmetry.space_group_name_H-M   'P 1'
#
loop_
_entity.id
_entity.type
_entity.pdbx_description
1 polymer ?
#
loop_
_entity_poly.entity_id
_entity_poly.type
_entity_poly.pdbx_seq_one_letter_code
_entity_poly.pdbx_strand_id
1 'polypeptide(L)'
;MSANDATGGSSRVKYLIVAVVFPVVLAADLYTKHLAAEHLRPMLSNPVPEQRYVTVIDGFFRLKYTENPGAAWGLLRWLDDGVRTPLFVVVALAAIVFLLWFLWHSPPEKRLLPVALGFILAGAAGNLVDRLAGGTVVDFVDWYLT
;
A
#
# COMPACT_ATOMS: atom_id res chain seq x y z
N MET A 1 -42.73 3.15 -14.23
CA MET A 1 -41.33 3.13 -13.78
C MET A 1 -41.34 2.89 -12.28
N SER A 2 -40.86 1.73 -11.84
CA SER A 2 -40.95 1.29 -10.44
C SER A 2 -39.77 1.82 -9.64
N ALA A 3 -39.99 2.17 -8.37
CA ALA A 3 -39.00 2.70 -7.44
C ALA A 3 -37.77 1.78 -7.20
N ASN A 4 -37.79 0.56 -7.73
CA ASN A 4 -36.65 -0.38 -7.71
C ASN A 4 -35.54 -0.06 -8.72
N ASP A 5 -35.81 0.74 -9.76
CA ASP A 5 -34.77 1.07 -10.76
C ASP A 5 -33.79 2.15 -10.27
N ALA A 6 -34.17 2.93 -9.24
CA ALA A 6 -33.34 4.02 -8.71
C ALA A 6 -32.24 3.53 -7.75
N THR A 7 -32.45 2.42 -7.03
CA THR A 7 -31.52 1.90 -6.00
C THR A 7 -30.50 0.89 -6.56
N GLY A 8 -30.85 0.17 -7.63
CA GLY A 8 -29.97 -0.81 -8.28
C GLY A 8 -28.76 -0.20 -9.01
N GLY A 9 -28.94 0.98 -9.61
CA GLY A 9 -27.88 1.69 -10.34
C GLY A 9 -26.78 2.22 -9.41
N SER A 10 -27.17 2.86 -8.30
CA SER A 10 -26.25 3.40 -7.29
C SER A 10 -25.37 2.31 -6.66
N SER A 11 -25.95 1.13 -6.43
CA SER A 11 -25.26 -0.01 -5.81
C SER A 11 -24.14 -0.60 -6.66
N ARG A 12 -24.22 -0.53 -8.00
CA ARG A 12 -23.17 -1.03 -8.89
C ARG A 12 -21.99 -0.07 -9.01
N VAL A 13 -22.25 1.23 -8.90
CA VAL A 13 -21.22 2.27 -9.04
C VAL A 13 -20.12 2.11 -8.00
N LYS A 14 -20.44 1.80 -6.73
CA LYS A 14 -19.40 1.62 -5.70
C LYS A 14 -18.43 0.48 -6.01
N TYR A 15 -18.94 -0.63 -6.55
CA TYR A 15 -18.10 -1.77 -6.93
C TYR A 15 -17.26 -1.46 -8.17
N LEU A 16 -17.82 -0.74 -9.15
CA LEU A 16 -17.07 -0.29 -10.33
C LEU A 16 -15.94 0.67 -9.95
N ILE A 17 -16.18 1.60 -9.01
CA ILE A 17 -15.15 2.50 -8.49
C ILE A 17 -14.00 1.68 -7.89
N VAL A 18 -14.29 0.73 -7.00
CA VAL A 18 -13.25 -0.12 -6.41
C VAL A 18 -12.54 -0.94 -7.48
N ALA A 19 -13.29 -1.54 -8.41
CA ALA A 19 -12.74 -2.36 -9.49
C ALA A 19 -11.81 -1.60 -10.45
N VAL A 20 -11.88 -0.26 -10.47
CA VAL A 20 -10.95 0.60 -11.22
C VAL A 20 -9.83 1.14 -10.33
N VAL A 21 -10.17 1.72 -9.18
CA VAL A 21 -9.19 2.35 -8.27
C VAL A 21 -8.20 1.33 -7.73
N PHE A 22 -8.69 0.17 -7.26
CA PHE A 22 -7.84 -0.87 -6.67
C PHE A 22 -6.71 -1.33 -7.61
N PRO A 23 -6.98 -1.84 -8.84
CA PRO A 23 -5.91 -2.34 -9.69
C PRO A 23 -4.97 -1.24 -10.18
N VAL A 24 -5.47 -0.02 -10.41
CA VAL A 24 -4.63 1.11 -10.83
C VAL A 24 -3.65 1.49 -9.73
N VAL A 25 -4.13 1.63 -8.50
CA VAL A 25 -3.28 1.98 -7.35
C VAL A 25 -2.32 0.84 -7.01
N LEU A 26 -2.78 -0.41 -7.06
CA LEU A 26 -1.92 -1.58 -6.82
C LEU A 26 -0.83 -1.69 -7.88
N ALA A 27 -1.16 -1.51 -9.16
CA ALA A 27 -0.18 -1.52 -10.23
C ALA A 27 0.84 -0.39 -10.06
N ALA A 28 0.39 0.82 -9.68
CA ALA A 28 1.29 1.93 -9.40
C ALA A 28 2.23 1.65 -8.23
N ASP A 29 1.74 1.08 -7.12
CA ASP A 29 2.54 0.68 -5.97
C ASP A 29 3.62 -0.35 -6.36
N LEU A 30 3.20 -1.47 -6.97
CA LEU A 30 4.12 -2.53 -7.36
C LEU A 30 5.15 -2.06 -8.40
N TYR A 31 4.72 -1.25 -9.37
CA TYR A 31 5.61 -0.70 -10.39
C TYR A 31 6.64 0.27 -9.78
N THR A 32 6.21 1.18 -8.90
CA THR A 32 7.13 2.13 -8.26
C THR A 32 8.10 1.45 -7.30
N LYS A 33 7.67 0.40 -6.58
CA LYS A 33 8.56 -0.46 -5.79
C LYS A 33 9.58 -1.20 -6.65
N HIS A 34 9.16 -1.71 -7.80
CA HIS A 34 10.07 -2.32 -8.76
C HIS A 34 11.13 -1.32 -9.26
N LEU A 35 10.70 -0.11 -9.65
CA LEU A 35 11.63 0.96 -10.04
C LEU A 35 12.60 1.33 -8.92
N ALA A 36 12.12 1.41 -7.67
CA ALA A 36 12.96 1.68 -6.51
C ALA A 36 13.99 0.54 -6.30
N ALA A 37 13.58 -0.71 -6.45
CA ALA A 37 14.48 -1.85 -6.35
C ALA A 37 15.54 -1.86 -7.46
N GLU A 38 15.21 -1.41 -8.67
CA GLU A 38 16.15 -1.34 -9.79
C GLU A 38 17.13 -0.17 -9.66
N HIS A 39 16.65 1.03 -9.29
CA HIS A 39 17.43 2.26 -9.38
C HIS A 39 18.04 2.70 -8.05
N LEU A 40 17.35 2.48 -6.93
CA LEU A 40 17.75 3.01 -5.62
C LEU A 40 18.47 1.95 -4.77
N ARG A 41 18.11 0.67 -4.88
CA ARG A 41 18.78 -0.41 -4.14
C ARG A 41 20.29 -0.47 -4.40
N PRO A 42 20.80 -0.35 -5.65
CA PRO A 42 22.25 -0.37 -5.89
C PRO A 42 23.00 0.77 -5.19
N MET A 43 22.32 1.90 -4.94
CA MET A 43 22.91 3.06 -4.25
C MET A 43 23.24 2.75 -2.79
N LEU A 44 22.59 1.77 -2.16
CA LEU A 44 22.87 1.40 -0.77
C LEU A 44 24.31 0.94 -0.54
N SER A 45 24.95 0.38 -1.55
CA SER A 45 26.33 -0.09 -1.50
C SER A 45 27.37 1.02 -1.69
N ASN A 46 26.95 2.26 -1.96
CA ASN A 46 27.87 3.36 -2.17
C ASN A 46 28.64 3.67 -0.86
N PRO A 47 29.99 3.77 -0.88
CA PRO A 47 30.77 4.08 0.31
C PRO A 47 30.49 5.49 0.87
N VAL A 48 30.02 6.42 0.03
CA VAL A 48 29.69 7.81 0.40
C VAL A 48 28.22 7.87 0.83
N PRO A 49 27.92 8.17 2.13
CA PRO A 49 26.54 8.16 2.63
C PRO A 49 25.60 9.14 1.92
N GLU A 50 26.07 10.32 1.50
CA GLU A 50 25.24 11.30 0.78
C GLU A 50 24.85 10.82 -0.62
N GLN A 51 25.50 9.80 -1.16
CA GLN A 51 25.21 9.22 -2.47
C GLN A 51 24.32 7.97 -2.39
N ARG A 52 23.74 7.65 -1.22
CA ARG A 52 22.84 6.49 -1.02
C ARG A 52 21.36 6.81 -1.22
N TYR A 53 21.03 8.02 -1.65
CA TYR A 53 19.68 8.51 -1.85
C TYR A 53 19.65 9.57 -2.96
N VAL A 54 18.46 9.89 -3.45
CA VAL A 54 18.22 10.98 -4.41
C VAL A 54 17.44 12.07 -3.72
N THR A 55 18.04 13.25 -3.52
CA THR A 55 17.32 14.42 -3.00
C THR A 55 16.37 14.96 -4.07
N VAL A 56 15.10 15.14 -3.70
CA VAL A 56 14.06 15.69 -4.59
C VAL A 56 13.72 17.12 -4.18
N ILE A 57 13.53 17.36 -2.89
CA ILE A 57 13.36 18.70 -2.31
C ILE A 57 14.35 18.80 -1.14
N ASP A 58 15.31 19.70 -1.27
CA ASP A 58 16.32 19.89 -0.24
C ASP A 58 15.70 20.28 1.10
N GLY A 59 16.21 19.68 2.17
CA GLY A 59 15.69 19.81 3.54
C GLY A 59 14.31 19.23 3.82
N PHE A 60 13.69 18.48 2.89
CA PHE A 60 12.31 18.00 3.06
C PHE A 60 12.05 16.57 2.54
N PHE A 61 12.49 16.26 1.32
CA PHE A 61 12.09 15.04 0.62
C PHE A 61 13.23 14.41 -0.18
N ARG A 62 13.47 13.12 0.04
CA ARG A 62 14.39 12.31 -0.74
C ARG A 62 13.83 10.92 -1.02
N LEU A 63 14.40 10.27 -2.02
CA LEU A 63 14.13 8.88 -2.35
C LEU A 63 15.27 8.01 -1.82
N LYS A 64 14.93 7.03 -0.99
CA LYS A 64 15.90 6.14 -0.33
C LYS A 64 15.33 4.75 -0.17
N TYR A 65 15.92 3.77 -0.85
CA TYR A 65 15.49 2.37 -0.75
C TYR A 65 15.70 1.82 0.66
N THR A 66 14.66 1.21 1.22
CA THR A 66 14.67 0.55 2.52
C THR A 66 13.81 -0.72 2.45
N GLU A 67 14.33 -1.83 2.95
CA GLU A 67 13.55 -3.04 3.19
C GLU A 67 13.03 -3.00 4.63
N ASN A 68 11.72 -2.90 4.78
CA ASN A 68 11.06 -2.75 6.07
C ASN A 68 10.53 -4.10 6.57
N PRO A 69 11.22 -4.75 7.52
CA PRO A 69 10.75 -5.98 8.14
C PRO A 69 9.53 -5.80 9.05
N GLY A 70 9.35 -4.58 9.59
CA GLY A 70 8.33 -4.26 10.59
C GLY A 70 7.09 -3.62 9.98
N ALA A 71 6.40 -2.83 10.80
CA ALA A 71 5.40 -1.87 10.38
C ALA A 71 5.97 -0.44 10.45
N ALA A 72 5.08 0.57 10.41
CA ALA A 72 5.47 1.97 10.54
C ALA A 72 6.34 2.22 11.79
N TRP A 73 7.31 3.13 11.67
CA TRP A 73 8.26 3.50 12.73
C TRP A 73 9.04 2.33 13.34
N GLY A 74 9.23 1.24 12.59
CA GLY A 74 9.94 0.05 13.06
C GLY A 74 9.16 -0.77 14.10
N LEU A 75 7.83 -0.59 14.17
CA LEU A 75 6.98 -1.37 15.06
C LEU A 75 7.11 -2.88 14.77
N LEU A 76 7.20 -3.68 15.82
CA LEU A 76 7.41 -5.15 15.78
C LEU A 76 8.69 -5.64 15.09
N ARG A 77 9.65 -4.76 14.77
CA ARG A 77 10.95 -5.17 14.20
C ARG A 77 11.79 -6.10 15.09
N TRP A 78 11.49 -6.14 16.38
CA TRP A 78 12.19 -6.94 17.38
C TRP A 78 11.72 -8.40 17.43
N LEU A 79 10.56 -8.70 16.80
CA LEU A 79 10.07 -10.06 16.68
C LEU A 79 10.91 -10.86 15.68
N ASP A 80 11.07 -12.14 15.96
CA ASP A 80 11.64 -13.12 15.04
C ASP A 80 10.85 -13.17 13.72
N ASP A 81 11.58 -13.30 12.61
CA ASP A 81 11.03 -13.27 11.26
C ASP A 81 10.01 -14.39 11.02
N GLY A 82 10.22 -15.56 11.63
CA GLY A 82 9.32 -16.71 11.55
C GLY A 82 7.96 -16.48 12.22
N VAL A 83 7.87 -15.53 13.16
CA VAL A 83 6.60 -15.11 13.79
C VAL A 83 6.06 -13.84 13.14
N ARG A 84 6.95 -12.88 12.85
CA ARG A 84 6.60 -11.54 12.38
C ARG A 84 5.96 -11.56 10.99
N THR A 85 6.53 -12.31 10.04
CA THR A 85 6.01 -12.36 8.67
C THR A 85 4.62 -12.99 8.61
N PRO A 86 4.37 -14.18 9.20
CA PRO A 86 3.02 -14.75 9.23
C PRO A 86 2.00 -13.86 9.94
N LEU A 87 2.39 -13.20 11.03
CA LEU A 87 1.52 -12.25 11.73
C LEU A 87 1.06 -11.13 10.81
N PHE A 88 1.98 -10.48 10.10
CA PHE A 88 1.59 -9.40 9.18
C PHE A 88 0.77 -9.89 7.99
N VAL A 89 1.04 -11.10 7.47
CA VAL A 89 0.24 -11.72 6.42
C VAL A 89 -1.19 -11.94 6.91
N VAL A 90 -1.39 -12.53 8.09
CA VAL A 90 -2.71 -12.77 8.67
C VAL A 90 -3.44 -11.46 8.93
N VAL A 91 -2.77 -10.45 9.49
CA VAL A 91 -3.38 -9.13 9.76
C VAL A 91 -3.79 -8.45 8.45
N ALA A 92 -2.95 -8.49 7.41
CA ALA A 92 -3.28 -7.90 6.10
C ALA A 92 -4.48 -8.61 5.45
N LEU A 93 -4.53 -9.95 5.48
CA LEU A 93 -5.66 -10.71 4.99
C LEU A 93 -6.94 -10.40 5.76
N ALA A 94 -6.88 -10.34 7.09
CA ALA A 94 -8.02 -9.98 7.94
C ALA A 94 -8.52 -8.56 7.63
N ALA A 95 -7.61 -7.60 7.44
CA ALA A 95 -7.95 -6.23 7.05
C ALA A 95 -8.63 -6.18 5.67
N ILE A 96 -8.10 -6.89 4.67
CA ILE A 96 -8.71 -6.97 3.33
C ILE A 96 -10.13 -7.55 3.40
N VAL A 97 -10.32 -8.67 4.11
CA VAL A 97 -11.64 -9.29 4.29
C VAL A 97 -12.59 -8.32 4.98
N PHE A 98 -12.15 -7.64 6.04
CA PHE A 98 -12.94 -6.63 6.74
C PHE A 98 -13.34 -5.47 5.83
N LEU A 99 -12.41 -4.94 5.03
CA LEU A 99 -12.67 -3.82 4.12
C LEU A 99 -13.66 -4.20 3.01
N LEU A 100 -13.58 -5.42 2.48
CA LEU A 100 -14.55 -5.94 1.50
C LEU A 100 -15.93 -6.13 2.13
N TRP A 101 -15.99 -6.68 3.35
CA TRP A 101 -17.24 -6.77 4.13
C TRP A 101 -17.82 -5.38 4.40
N PHE A 102 -16.98 -4.40 4.75
CA PHE A 102 -17.41 -3.03 5.00
C PHE A 102 -17.93 -2.35 3.73
N LEU A 103 -17.26 -2.56 2.57
CA LEU A 103 -17.74 -2.10 1.28
C LEU A 103 -19.13 -2.66 0.96
N TRP A 104 -19.33 -3.97 1.19
CA TRP A 104 -20.61 -4.64 0.96
C TRP A 104 -21.75 -3.98 1.73
N HIS A 105 -21.54 -3.71 3.03
CA HIS A 105 -22.54 -3.14 3.93
C HIS A 105 -22.67 -1.61 3.86
N SER A 106 -21.80 -0.94 3.11
CA SER A 106 -21.83 0.51 2.99
C SER A 106 -23.00 1.03 2.13
N PRO A 107 -23.61 2.19 2.47
CA PRO A 107 -24.68 2.79 1.68
C PRO A 107 -24.20 3.14 0.25
N PRO A 108 -25.01 2.86 -0.78
CA PRO A 108 -24.60 3.03 -2.17
C PRO A 108 -24.42 4.49 -2.61
N GLU A 109 -25.01 5.44 -1.88
CA GLU A 109 -24.96 6.88 -2.21
C GLU A 109 -23.58 7.51 -1.95
N LYS A 110 -22.74 6.88 -1.11
CA LYS A 110 -21.44 7.41 -0.71
C LYS A 110 -20.38 7.10 -1.76
N ARG A 111 -20.20 7.97 -2.76
CA ARG A 111 -19.22 7.78 -3.85
C ARG A 111 -17.75 7.93 -3.45
N LEU A 112 -17.45 8.74 -2.42
CA LEU A 112 -16.07 8.93 -1.95
C LEU A 112 -15.55 7.73 -1.15
N LEU A 113 -16.45 7.02 -0.47
CA LEU A 113 -16.08 5.85 0.32
C LEU A 113 -15.43 4.71 -0.49
N PRO A 114 -16.00 4.23 -1.62
CA PRO A 114 -15.36 3.20 -2.44
C PRO A 114 -14.03 3.67 -3.05
N VAL A 115 -13.84 4.98 -3.30
CA VAL A 115 -12.53 5.51 -3.70
C VAL A 115 -11.53 5.26 -2.57
N ALA A 116 -11.82 5.74 -1.35
CA ALA A 116 -10.95 5.55 -0.20
C ALA A 116 -10.67 4.06 0.10
N LEU A 117 -11.70 3.21 0.03
CA LEU A 117 -11.55 1.77 0.22
C LEU A 117 -10.68 1.14 -0.87
N GLY A 118 -10.79 1.58 -2.12
CA GLY A 118 -9.91 1.14 -3.22
C GLY A 118 -8.44 1.45 -2.94
N PHE A 119 -8.13 2.65 -2.45
CA PHE A 119 -6.76 3.04 -2.05
C PHE A 119 -6.25 2.19 -0.88
N ILE A 120 -7.05 2.01 0.18
CA ILE A 120 -6.64 1.25 1.37
C ILE A 120 -6.46 -0.23 1.01
N LEU A 121 -7.37 -0.82 0.24
CA LEU A 121 -7.26 -2.20 -0.24
C LEU A 121 -6.00 -2.39 -1.08
N ALA A 122 -5.71 -1.47 -1.99
CA ALA A 122 -4.51 -1.54 -2.84
C ALA A 122 -3.23 -1.46 -2.00
N GLY A 123 -3.16 -0.54 -1.02
CA GLY A 123 -2.01 -0.44 -0.11
C GLY A 123 -1.83 -1.70 0.75
N ALA A 124 -2.91 -2.27 1.27
CA ALA A 124 -2.86 -3.52 2.03
C ALA A 124 -2.40 -4.70 1.14
N ALA A 125 -2.90 -4.79 -0.09
CA ALA A 125 -2.53 -5.84 -1.03
C ALA A 125 -1.07 -5.72 -1.50
N GLY A 126 -0.59 -4.51 -1.86
CA GLY A 126 0.80 -4.30 -2.27
C GLY A 126 1.79 -4.66 -1.18
N ASN A 127 1.51 -4.27 0.07
CA ASN A 127 2.30 -4.62 1.23
C ASN A 127 2.22 -6.10 1.62
N LEU A 128 1.14 -6.80 1.26
CA LEU A 128 1.02 -8.24 1.40
C LEU A 128 1.86 -8.96 0.34
N VAL A 129 1.85 -8.48 -0.91
CA VAL A 129 2.66 -9.04 -2.01
C VAL A 129 4.15 -9.01 -1.65
N ASP A 130 4.68 -7.88 -1.19
CA ASP A 130 6.09 -7.78 -0.81
C ASP A 130 6.47 -8.78 0.30
N ARG A 131 5.60 -8.90 1.32
CA ARG A 131 5.83 -9.83 2.44
C ARG A 131 5.81 -11.28 2.01
N LEU A 132 4.93 -11.65 1.08
CA LEU A 132 4.90 -13.00 0.52
C LEU A 132 6.11 -13.27 -0.38
N ALA A 133 6.62 -12.26 -1.08
CA ALA A 133 7.76 -12.42 -1.98
C ALA A 133 9.12 -12.44 -1.26
N GLY A 134 9.31 -11.63 -0.21
CA GLY A 134 10.61 -11.42 0.43
C GLY A 134 10.58 -11.16 1.93
N GLY A 135 9.43 -11.30 2.60
CA GLY A 135 9.31 -11.14 4.05
C GLY A 135 9.43 -9.70 4.58
N THR A 136 9.68 -8.73 3.71
CA THR A 136 9.80 -7.31 4.03
C THR A 136 8.96 -6.48 3.07
N VAL A 137 8.73 -5.20 3.37
CA VAL A 137 8.08 -4.23 2.47
C VAL A 137 9.13 -3.31 1.87
N VAL A 138 9.00 -2.99 0.59
CA VAL A 138 9.87 -1.99 -0.04
C VAL A 138 9.34 -0.59 0.26
N ASP A 139 10.11 0.18 1.02
CA ASP A 139 9.87 1.60 1.29
C ASP A 139 10.93 2.43 0.53
N PHE A 140 10.51 3.54 -0.09
CA PHE A 140 11.43 4.39 -0.85
C PHE A 140 11.18 5.90 -0.74
N VAL A 141 10.05 6.30 -0.14
CA VAL A 141 9.72 7.70 0.14
C VAL A 141 10.24 8.06 1.52
N ASP A 142 11.20 8.99 1.60
CA ASP A 142 11.82 9.41 2.86
C ASP A 142 11.63 10.92 3.07
N TRP A 143 10.84 11.27 4.09
CA TRP A 143 10.63 12.64 4.53
C TRP A 143 11.60 12.96 5.66
N TYR A 144 12.31 14.07 5.56
CA TYR A 144 13.31 14.49 6.53
C TYR A 144 13.22 15.99 6.80
N LEU A 145 13.68 16.41 7.98
CA LEU A 145 13.89 17.82 8.32
C LEU A 145 15.35 17.94 8.77
N THR A 146 16.04 18.93 8.22
CA THR A 146 17.44 19.28 8.52
C THR A 146 17.55 20.76 8.79
#